data_AF-A0A5E4J9L6-F1
#
_entry.id   AF-A0A5E4J9L6-F1
#
_cell.length_a   1.000
_cell.length_b   1.000
_cell.length_c   1.000
_cell.angle_alpha   90.00
_cell.angle_beta   90.00
_cell.angle_gamma   90.00
#
_symmetry.space_group_name_H-M   'P 1'
#
loop_
_entity.id
_entity.type
_entity.pdbx_description
1 polymer ?
#
loop_
_entity_poly.entity_id
_entity_poly.type
_entity_poly.pdbx_seq_one_letter_code
_entity_poly.pdbx_strand_id
1 'polypeptide(L)'
;MPQKLSNAWMKELGEKWEQIHNNYINNIGNLTLAAYNEKYSNRTFLEKRDLVNDGHPIGLGNCPLRLNEGLSRKDQWGKTEIVERTEKLAEEATMVWPYPQLSPEIIAKYRLLKTEEYNVDDSEDSKPDDEYY
;
A
#
# COMPACT_ATOMS: atom_id res chain seq x y z
N MET A 1 -2.42 -8.94 -0.52
CA MET A 1 -2.53 -9.51 -1.89
C MET A 1 -1.16 -9.46 -2.58
N PRO A 2 -0.74 -10.45 -3.39
CA PRO A 2 0.55 -10.40 -4.08
C PRO A 2 0.51 -9.53 -5.35
N GLN A 3 1.67 -9.00 -5.75
CA GLN A 3 1.81 -8.21 -6.98
C GLN A 3 1.49 -9.03 -8.23
N LYS A 4 1.91 -10.30 -8.24
CA LYS A 4 1.53 -11.27 -9.27
C LYS A 4 0.60 -12.31 -8.65
N LEU A 5 -0.64 -12.36 -9.14
CA LEU A 5 -1.59 -13.37 -8.67
C LEU A 5 -1.20 -14.77 -9.16
N SER A 6 -1.43 -15.77 -8.30
CA SER A 6 -1.46 -17.17 -8.69
C SER A 6 -2.88 -17.57 -9.12
N ASN A 7 -3.03 -18.72 -9.77
CA ASN A 7 -4.35 -19.25 -10.14
C ASN A 7 -5.27 -19.43 -8.92
N ALA A 8 -4.70 -19.77 -7.76
CA ALA A 8 -5.44 -19.88 -6.50
C ALA A 8 -6.03 -18.53 -6.08
N TRP A 9 -5.25 -17.45 -6.14
CA TRP A 9 -5.73 -16.10 -5.88
C TRP A 9 -6.83 -15.67 -6.86
N MET A 10 -6.65 -15.94 -8.16
CA MET A 10 -7.67 -15.60 -9.16
C MET A 10 -9.00 -16.30 -8.86
N LYS A 11 -8.93 -17.57 -8.42
CA LYS A 11 -10.11 -18.33 -8.01
C LYS A 11 -10.75 -17.77 -6.74
N GLU A 12 -9.96 -17.39 -5.73
CA GLU A 12 -10.46 -16.80 -4.47
C GLU A 12 -11.14 -15.44 -4.70
N LEU A 13 -10.63 -14.64 -5.63
CA LEU A 13 -11.22 -13.34 -5.98
C LEU A 13 -12.43 -13.43 -6.93
N GLY A 14 -12.65 -14.60 -7.54
CA GLY A 14 -13.77 -14.88 -8.44
C GLY A 14 -13.63 -14.23 -9.82
N GLU A 15 -14.74 -14.16 -10.56
CA GLU A 15 -14.75 -13.71 -11.97
C GLU A 15 -14.21 -12.28 -12.17
N LYS A 16 -14.33 -11.43 -11.15
CA LYS A 16 -13.86 -10.04 -11.18
C LYS A 16 -12.43 -9.86 -10.63
N TRP A 17 -11.64 -10.95 -10.56
CA TRP A 17 -10.31 -10.93 -9.96
C TRP A 17 -9.41 -9.84 -10.56
N GLU A 18 -9.47 -9.61 -11.87
CA GLU A 18 -8.61 -8.64 -12.55
C GLU A 18 -8.94 -7.21 -12.15
N GLN A 19 -10.23 -6.87 -12.15
CA GLN A 19 -10.71 -5.57 -11.68
C GLN A 19 -10.38 -5.35 -10.20
N ILE A 20 -10.54 -6.39 -9.37
CA ILE A 20 -10.25 -6.30 -7.93
C ILE A 20 -8.74 -6.12 -7.73
N HIS A 21 -7.90 -6.86 -8.44
CA HIS A 21 -6.45 -6.74 -8.30
C HIS A 21 -5.98 -5.35 -8.71
N ASN A 22 -6.35 -4.89 -9.90
CA ASN A 22 -5.93 -3.60 -10.43
C ASN A 22 -6.33 -2.43 -9.53
N ASN A 23 -7.55 -2.46 -8.98
CA ASN A 23 -8.06 -1.35 -8.16
C ASN A 23 -7.55 -1.39 -6.71
N TYR A 24 -7.25 -2.58 -6.18
CA TYR A 24 -7.04 -2.74 -4.75
C TYR A 24 -5.64 -3.19 -4.34
N ILE A 25 -4.77 -3.62 -5.26
CA ILE A 25 -3.43 -4.13 -4.93
C ILE A 25 -2.60 -3.12 -4.12
N ASN A 26 -2.65 -1.84 -4.47
CA ASN A 26 -1.83 -0.79 -3.86
C ASN A 26 -2.52 -0.02 -2.72
N ASN A 27 -3.67 -0.49 -2.23
CA ASN A 27 -4.32 0.14 -1.09
C ASN A 27 -3.58 -0.14 0.22
N ILE A 28 -3.61 0.82 1.14
CA ILE A 28 -3.00 0.69 2.48
C ILE A 28 -3.58 -0.49 3.28
N GLY A 29 -4.80 -0.95 2.97
CA GLY A 29 -5.34 -2.18 3.54
C GLY A 29 -4.46 -3.41 3.30
N ASN A 30 -3.68 -3.46 2.20
CA ASN A 30 -2.71 -4.53 1.94
C ASN A 30 -1.37 -4.35 2.69
N LEU A 31 -1.17 -3.25 3.40
CA LEU A 31 0.06 -3.01 4.16
C LEU A 31 0.11 -3.96 5.36
N THR A 32 1.19 -4.73 5.42
CA THR A 32 1.50 -5.65 6.51
C THR A 32 3.00 -5.56 6.80
N LEU A 33 3.37 -5.59 8.07
CA LEU A 33 4.79 -5.69 8.45
C LEU A 33 5.13 -7.16 8.71
N ALA A 34 6.13 -7.66 8.00
CA ALA A 34 6.47 -9.07 8.00
C ALA A 34 7.98 -9.28 7.93
N ALA A 35 8.50 -10.15 8.81
CA ALA A 35 9.92 -10.52 8.82
C ALA A 35 10.28 -11.57 7.74
N TYR A 36 9.28 -12.28 7.20
CA TYR A 36 9.48 -13.44 6.31
C TYR A 36 8.79 -13.26 4.94
N ASN A 37 8.97 -12.10 4.30
CA ASN A 37 8.34 -11.78 3.01
C ASN A 37 8.60 -12.84 1.92
N GLU A 38 9.81 -13.38 1.87
CA GLU A 38 10.21 -14.42 0.92
C GLU A 38 9.38 -15.70 1.09
N LYS A 39 9.06 -16.08 2.33
CA LYS A 39 8.27 -17.28 2.64
C LYS A 39 6.79 -17.12 2.26
N TYR A 40 6.30 -15.88 2.27
CA TYR A 40 4.93 -15.55 1.89
C TYR A 40 4.69 -15.59 0.38
N SER A 41 5.60 -15.04 -0.43
CA SER A 41 5.53 -15.13 -1.91
C SER A 41 4.12 -14.88 -2.47
N ASN A 42 3.67 -15.67 -3.45
CA ASN A 42 2.34 -15.64 -4.06
C ASN A 42 1.34 -16.62 -3.43
N ARG A 43 1.61 -17.06 -2.19
CA ARG A 43 0.67 -17.88 -1.40
C ARG A 43 -0.67 -17.16 -1.21
N THR A 44 -1.75 -17.92 -1.08
CA THR A 44 -3.08 -17.39 -0.76
C THR A 44 -3.08 -16.68 0.58
N PHE A 45 -4.14 -15.92 0.85
CA PHE A 45 -4.22 -15.23 2.12
C PHE A 45 -4.21 -16.21 3.31
N LEU A 46 -5.00 -17.28 3.24
CA LEU A 46 -5.07 -18.29 4.30
C LEU A 46 -3.70 -18.94 4.54
N GLU A 47 -2.99 -19.31 3.47
CA GLU A 47 -1.63 -19.85 3.58
C GLU A 47 -0.65 -18.87 4.25
N LYS A 48 -0.78 -17.57 3.99
CA LYS A 48 0.05 -16.53 4.64
C LYS A 48 -0.36 -16.32 6.09
N ARG A 49 -1.65 -16.37 6.40
CA ARG A 49 -2.20 -16.23 7.76
C ARG A 49 -1.71 -17.34 8.67
N ASP A 50 -1.72 -18.57 8.17
CA ASP A 50 -1.49 -19.79 8.94
C ASP A 50 -0.10 -20.40 8.71
N LEU A 51 0.83 -19.65 8.11
CA LEU A 51 2.15 -20.14 7.75
C LEU A 51 2.94 -20.67 8.96
N VAL A 52 3.55 -21.84 8.79
CA VAL A 52 4.46 -22.47 9.75
C VAL A 52 5.82 -22.66 9.08
N ASN A 53 6.90 -22.37 9.81
CA ASN A 53 8.28 -22.64 9.39
C ASN A 53 9.01 -23.38 10.52
N ASP A 54 9.55 -24.56 10.23
CA ASP A 54 10.28 -25.41 11.19
C ASP A 54 9.50 -25.68 12.50
N GLY A 55 8.18 -25.91 12.39
CA GLY A 55 7.30 -26.15 13.53
C GLY A 55 6.86 -24.89 14.29
N HIS A 56 7.35 -23.71 13.91
CA HIS A 56 6.97 -22.44 14.52
C HIS A 56 5.95 -21.68 13.67
N PRO A 57 4.83 -21.20 14.26
CA PRO A 57 3.86 -20.38 13.55
C PRO A 57 4.48 -19.00 13.27
N ILE A 58 4.67 -18.69 11.99
CA ILE A 58 5.23 -17.41 11.51
C ILE A 58 4.22 -16.59 10.71
N GLY A 59 3.03 -17.13 10.45
CA GLY A 59 2.01 -16.51 9.63
C GLY A 59 1.45 -15.21 10.20
N LEU A 60 0.79 -14.44 9.33
CA LEU A 60 0.21 -13.14 9.67
C LEU A 60 -0.78 -13.22 10.83
N GLY A 61 -1.43 -14.37 11.02
CA GLY A 61 -2.36 -14.60 12.12
C GLY A 61 -1.69 -14.70 13.50
N ASN A 62 -0.38 -15.01 13.55
CA ASN A 62 0.40 -15.15 14.78
C ASN A 62 1.39 -14.01 15.00
N CYS A 63 1.31 -12.96 14.15
CA CYS A 63 2.22 -11.82 14.23
C CYS A 63 1.77 -10.85 15.34
N PRO A 64 2.60 -10.56 16.36
CA PRO A 64 2.22 -9.71 17.49
C PRO A 64 2.18 -8.20 17.16
N LEU A 65 2.43 -7.82 15.90
CA LEU A 65 2.53 -6.43 15.50
C LEU A 65 1.14 -5.80 15.38
N ARG A 66 0.94 -4.65 16.02
CA ARG A 66 -0.33 -3.90 15.99
C ARG A 66 -0.83 -3.60 14.58
N LEU A 67 0.09 -3.29 13.66
CA LEU A 67 -0.26 -3.04 12.26
C LEU A 67 -1.00 -4.23 11.63
N ASN A 68 -0.67 -5.47 12.00
CA ASN A 68 -1.27 -6.68 11.45
C ASN A 68 -2.53 -7.13 12.21
N GLU A 69 -2.97 -6.36 13.21
CA GLU A 69 -4.12 -6.72 14.03
C GLU A 69 -5.38 -6.98 13.17
N GLY A 70 -6.13 -8.02 13.54
CA GLY A 70 -7.37 -8.41 12.89
C GLY A 70 -7.21 -9.35 11.70
N LEU A 71 -6.01 -9.49 11.12
CA LEU A 71 -5.76 -10.43 10.01
C LEU A 71 -5.99 -11.89 10.41
N SER A 72 -5.73 -12.24 11.67
CA SER A 72 -5.95 -13.60 12.21
C SER A 72 -7.41 -14.06 12.17
N ARG A 73 -8.37 -13.11 12.14
CA ARG A 73 -9.81 -13.39 12.20
C ARG A 73 -10.50 -13.36 10.84
N LYS A 74 -9.75 -13.13 9.76
CA LYS A 74 -10.30 -13.10 8.41
C LYS A 74 -10.04 -14.45 7.76
N ASP A 75 -11.02 -14.97 7.02
CA ASP A 75 -10.91 -16.25 6.29
C ASP A 75 -10.73 -16.05 4.78
N GLN A 76 -10.81 -14.81 4.32
CA GLN A 76 -10.65 -14.44 2.91
C GLN A 76 -10.01 -13.05 2.83
N TRP A 77 -9.54 -12.69 1.63
CA TRP A 77 -8.91 -11.40 1.40
C TRP A 77 -9.25 -10.86 0.02
N GLY A 78 -10.41 -10.22 -0.08
CA GLY A 78 -10.90 -9.59 -1.28
C GLY A 78 -11.09 -8.08 -1.12
N LYS A 79 -11.88 -7.52 -2.05
CA LYS A 79 -12.25 -6.10 -2.05
C LYS A 79 -12.78 -5.64 -0.69
N THR A 80 -13.72 -6.39 -0.11
CA THR A 80 -14.41 -6.01 1.12
C THR A 80 -13.43 -5.86 2.28
N GLU A 81 -12.57 -6.87 2.50
CA GLU A 81 -11.61 -6.85 3.60
C GLU A 81 -10.54 -5.77 3.42
N ILE A 82 -10.12 -5.51 2.18
CA ILE A 82 -9.15 -4.46 1.87
C ILE A 82 -9.75 -3.07 2.15
N VAL A 83 -11.00 -2.82 1.77
CA VAL A 83 -11.68 -1.55 2.01
C VAL A 83 -11.87 -1.31 3.51
N GLU A 84 -12.45 -2.28 4.23
CA GLU A 84 -12.67 -2.18 5.69
C GLU A 84 -11.36 -1.88 6.43
N ARG A 85 -10.28 -2.58 6.06
CA ARG A 85 -8.97 -2.35 6.69
C ARG A 85 -8.35 -1.03 6.28
N THR A 86 -8.56 -0.59 5.04
CA THR A 86 -8.08 0.72 4.57
C THR A 86 -8.68 1.85 5.39
N GLU A 87 -9.99 1.79 5.65
CA GLU A 87 -10.69 2.77 6.50
C GLU A 87 -10.10 2.77 7.92
N LYS A 88 -9.99 1.60 8.56
CA LYS A 88 -9.38 1.48 9.90
C LYS A 88 -7.96 2.07 9.96
N LEU A 89 -7.10 1.71 8.99
CA LEU A 89 -5.71 2.19 8.98
C LEU A 89 -5.63 3.70 8.69
N ALA A 90 -6.53 4.23 7.85
CA ALA A 90 -6.60 5.67 7.60
C ALA A 90 -7.00 6.44 8.86
N GLU A 91 -8.00 5.96 9.60
CA GLU A 91 -8.40 6.54 10.88
C GLU A 91 -7.24 6.54 11.87
N GLU A 92 -6.57 5.40 12.07
CA GLU A 92 -5.39 5.29 12.95
C GLU A 92 -4.28 6.24 12.51
N ALA A 93 -4.01 6.35 11.21
CA ALA A 93 -3.01 7.26 10.67
C ALA A 93 -3.34 8.73 10.99
N THR A 94 -4.60 9.15 10.91
CA THR A 94 -4.98 10.53 11.26
C THR A 94 -4.82 10.86 12.74
N MET A 95 -4.84 9.84 13.63
CA MET A 95 -4.60 10.04 15.05
C MET A 95 -3.09 10.18 15.36
N VAL A 96 -2.23 9.48 14.61
CA VAL A 96 -0.77 9.55 14.78
C VAL A 96 -0.19 10.78 14.09
N TRP A 97 -0.68 11.10 12.90
CA TRP A 97 -0.26 12.24 12.08
C TRP A 97 -1.44 13.21 11.88
N PRO A 98 -1.83 13.95 12.93
CA PRO A 98 -2.91 14.91 12.80
C PRO A 98 -2.55 16.01 11.79
N TYR A 99 -3.57 16.56 11.14
CA TYR A 99 -3.39 17.69 10.25
C TYR A 99 -2.77 18.87 11.00
N PRO A 100 -1.66 19.45 10.51
CA PRO A 100 -0.98 20.53 11.20
C PRO A 100 -1.85 21.78 11.25
N GLN A 101 -2.03 22.35 12.44
CA GLN A 101 -2.72 23.63 12.61
C GLN A 101 -1.72 24.76 12.33
N LEU A 102 -1.83 25.40 11.17
CA LEU A 102 -0.96 26.50 10.75
C LEU A 102 -1.74 27.81 10.72
N SER A 103 -1.11 28.90 11.16
CA SER A 103 -1.69 30.22 11.03
C SER A 103 -1.75 30.67 9.56
N PRO A 104 -2.70 31.55 9.18
CA PRO A 104 -2.76 32.10 7.82
C PRO A 104 -1.45 32.75 7.37
N GLU A 105 -0.71 33.36 8.28
CA GLU A 105 0.60 33.97 8.03
C GLU A 105 1.66 32.95 7.63
N ILE A 106 1.74 31.81 8.34
CA ILE A 106 2.65 30.71 8.00
C ILE A 106 2.27 30.11 6.64
N ILE A 107 0.98 29.92 6.38
CA ILE A 107 0.48 29.42 5.10
C ILE A 107 0.86 30.37 3.96
N ALA A 108 0.67 31.69 4.15
CA ALA A 108 1.04 32.70 3.17
C ALA A 108 2.55 32.68 2.88
N LYS A 109 3.39 32.58 3.93
CA LYS A 109 4.85 32.46 3.79
C LYS A 109 5.25 31.27 2.93
N TYR A 110 4.72 30.06 3.19
CA TYR A 110 5.07 28.86 2.42
C TYR A 110 4.53 28.88 0.99
N ARG A 111 3.39 29.53 0.74
CA ARG A 111 2.89 29.74 -0.63
C ARG A 111 3.79 30.67 -1.44
N LEU A 112 4.32 31.72 -0.83
CA LEU A 112 5.25 32.65 -1.48
C LEU A 112 6.59 31.98 -1.82
N LEU A 113 7.17 31.22 -0.89
CA LEU A 113 8.41 30.46 -1.13
C LEU A 113 8.28 29.50 -2.32
N LYS A 114 7.14 28.82 -2.45
CA LYS A 114 6.86 27.93 -3.59
C LYS A 114 6.80 28.68 -4.93
N THR A 115 6.44 29.96 -4.91
CA THR A 115 6.33 30.77 -6.12
C THR A 115 7.72 31.29 -6.55
N GLU A 116 8.63 31.52 -5.61
CA GLU A 116 10.01 31.96 -5.88
C GLU A 116 10.93 30.81 -6.38
N GLU A 117 10.70 29.56 -5.96
CA GLU A 117 11.48 28.39 -6.43
C GLU A 117 11.07 27.87 -7.82
N TYR A 118 9.95 28.33 -8.40
CA TYR A 118 9.45 27.91 -9.73
C TYR A 118 9.29 29.09 -10.69
N ASN A 119 10.24 30.03 -10.72
CA ASN A 119 10.44 30.83 -11.94
C ASN A 119 11.16 29.95 -12.98
N VAL A 120 10.41 29.01 -13.55
CA VAL A 120 10.77 28.23 -14.74
C VAL A 120 10.43 29.10 -15.96
N ASP A 121 11.15 30.21 -16.11
CA ASP A 121 11.17 31.00 -17.33
C ASP A 121 12.62 31.32 -17.67
N ASP A 122 13.39 30.26 -17.90
CA ASP A 122 14.54 30.28 -18.79
C ASP A 122 14.27 29.22 -19.86
N SER A 123 13.41 29.60 -20.80
CA SER A 123 13.27 28.92 -22.07
C SER A 123 14.55 29.13 -22.89
N GLU A 124 15.47 28.17 -22.87
CA GLU A 124 16.36 27.96 -24.00
C GLU A 124 16.05 26.62 -24.64
N ASP A 125 15.28 26.72 -25.72
CA ASP A 125 15.26 25.78 -26.85
C ASP A 125 16.69 25.30 -27.15
N SER A 126 16.98 24.05 -26.78
CA SER A 126 18.03 23.26 -27.42
C SER A 126 17.33 22.15 -28.20
N LYS A 127 17.43 22.31 -29.52
CA LYS A 127 16.83 21.51 -30.60
C LYS A 127 17.09 20.00 -30.44
N PRO A 128 16.27 19.16 -31.09
CA PRO A 128 16.54 17.73 -31.16
C PRO A 128 17.78 17.49 -32.01
N ASP A 129 18.82 16.90 -31.43
CA ASP A 129 19.90 16.30 -32.21
C ASP A 129 19.43 14.92 -32.69
N ASP A 130 19.02 14.91 -33.96
CA ASP A 130 19.10 13.74 -34.82
C ASP A 130 20.57 13.28 -34.95
N GLU A 131 20.75 11.97 -35.15
CA GLU A 131 21.98 11.21 -35.45
C GLU A 131 22.91 10.81 -34.28
N TYR A 132 22.98 9.52 -33.94
CA TYR A 132 23.93 8.54 -34.52
C TYR A 132 23.77 7.15 -33.86
N TYR A 133 23.41 6.16 -34.69
CA TYR A 133 23.50 4.68 -34.56
C TYR A 133 23.06 3.97 -33.26
#